data_AF-A0A2S8NR36-F1
#
_entry.id   AF-A0A2S8NR36-F1
#
_cell.length_a   1.000
_cell.length_b   1.000
_cell.length_c   1.000
_cell.angle_alpha   90.00
_cell.angle_beta   90.00
_cell.angle_gamma   90.00
#
_symmetry.space_group_name_H-M   'P 1'
#
loop_
_entity.id
_entity.type
_entity.pdbx_description
1 polymer ?
#
loop_
_entity_poly.entity_id
_entity_poly.type
_entity_poly.pdbx_seq_one_letter_code
_entity_poly.pdbx_strand_id
1 'polypeptide(L)'
;MRLVKELKSNKDYYFNHKEANKTISFIEKSCFHTTGEYNKQNFKLELWQKAFLESLYGFYDKKTNLRRFKEALLIVGRGNGKTTLASAIALKSLILDNEANAELYSIATKRDQAKRVYEEMRRMIFINPNLNKILKVKRDKIEFIHNNSFFQPLSSETKTLDGLNPYFVVLDEVAMMEKRDIY
;
A
#
# COMPACT_ATOMS: atom_id res chain seq x y z
N MET A 1 -13.72 13.13 -15.89
CA MET A 1 -13.04 11.89 -15.46
C MET A 1 -13.91 10.68 -15.78
N ARG A 2 -13.39 9.66 -16.51
CA ARG A 2 -14.14 8.46 -16.97
C ARG A 2 -14.88 7.75 -15.84
N LEU A 3 -14.26 7.67 -14.66
CA LEU A 3 -14.79 7.03 -13.46
C LEU A 3 -16.10 7.67 -12.96
N VAL A 4 -16.19 9.01 -12.98
CA VAL A 4 -17.40 9.76 -12.60
C VAL A 4 -18.53 9.56 -13.62
N LYS A 5 -18.19 9.42 -14.91
CA LYS A 5 -19.17 9.11 -15.95
C LYS A 5 -19.70 7.67 -15.79
N GLU A 6 -18.81 6.72 -15.54
CA GLU A 6 -19.18 5.32 -15.28
C GLU A 6 -20.09 5.17 -14.06
N LEU A 7 -19.88 5.91 -12.98
CA LEU A 7 -20.79 5.90 -11.83
C LEU A 7 -22.22 6.34 -12.16
N LYS A 8 -22.36 7.33 -13.04
CA LYS A 8 -23.68 7.85 -13.43
C LYS A 8 -24.41 6.89 -14.37
N SER A 9 -23.67 6.13 -15.18
CA SER A 9 -24.24 5.22 -16.18
C SER A 9 -24.35 3.76 -15.70
N ASN A 10 -23.44 3.31 -14.85
CA ASN A 10 -23.34 1.92 -14.40
C ASN A 10 -23.89 1.80 -12.97
N LYS A 11 -25.07 1.18 -12.86
CA LYS A 11 -25.79 1.02 -11.60
C LYS A 11 -25.26 -0.12 -10.73
N ASP A 12 -24.28 -0.90 -11.18
CA ASP A 12 -23.80 -2.08 -10.45
C ASP A 12 -22.80 -1.76 -9.33
N TYR A 13 -22.21 -0.56 -9.35
CA TYR A 13 -21.26 -0.11 -8.34
C TYR A 13 -21.80 1.04 -7.49
N TYR A 14 -21.29 1.15 -6.26
CA TYR A 14 -21.55 2.29 -5.39
C TYR A 14 -20.25 2.77 -4.74
N PHE A 15 -20.25 4.02 -4.28
CA PHE A 15 -19.11 4.59 -3.56
C PHE A 15 -19.30 4.46 -2.04
N ASN A 16 -18.43 3.70 -1.41
CA ASN A 16 -18.37 3.49 0.03
C ASN A 16 -17.44 4.53 0.68
N HIS A 17 -18.03 5.67 1.07
CA HIS A 17 -17.31 6.75 1.76
C HIS A 17 -16.61 6.28 3.05
N LYS A 18 -17.20 5.31 3.77
CA LYS A 18 -16.64 4.83 5.03
C LYS A 18 -15.30 4.12 4.81
N GLU A 19 -15.24 3.20 3.84
CA GLU A 19 -14.02 2.44 3.54
C GLU A 19 -12.92 3.31 2.90
N ALA A 20 -13.30 4.24 2.03
CA ALA A 20 -12.38 5.23 1.47
C ALA A 20 -11.77 6.12 2.59
N ASN A 21 -12.62 6.70 3.44
CA ASN A 21 -12.19 7.55 4.54
C ASN A 21 -11.40 6.80 5.62
N LYS A 22 -11.70 5.51 5.84
CA LYS A 22 -10.93 4.66 6.77
C LYS A 22 -9.47 4.56 6.32
N THR A 23 -9.23 4.40 5.02
CA THR A 23 -7.88 4.35 4.44
C THR A 23 -7.14 5.68 4.59
N ILE A 24 -7.77 6.79 4.18
CA ILE A 24 -7.19 8.14 4.29
C ILE A 24 -6.90 8.49 5.76
N SER A 25 -7.87 8.26 6.64
CA SER A 25 -7.75 8.57 8.07
C SER A 25 -6.64 7.78 8.74
N PHE A 26 -6.44 6.51 8.36
CA PHE A 26 -5.32 5.73 8.88
C PHE A 26 -3.99 6.33 8.44
N ILE A 27 -3.85 6.65 7.16
CA ILE A 27 -2.60 7.18 6.63
C ILE A 27 -2.26 8.52 7.30
N GLU A 28 -3.20 9.46 7.35
CA GLU A 28 -2.95 10.81 7.90
C GLU A 28 -2.79 10.82 9.43
N LYS A 29 -3.24 9.79 10.15
CA LYS A 29 -3.11 9.70 11.63
C LYS A 29 -1.96 8.81 12.09
N SER A 30 -1.61 7.79 11.32
CA SER A 30 -0.66 6.75 11.73
C SER A 30 0.68 6.82 10.99
N CYS A 31 0.70 7.39 9.78
CA CYS A 31 1.92 7.50 8.98
C CYS A 31 2.53 8.90 9.12
N PHE A 32 3.85 8.95 9.05
CA PHE A 32 4.64 10.17 9.25
C PHE A 32 5.57 10.38 8.08
N HIS A 33 5.86 11.64 7.76
CA HIS A 33 7.00 11.97 6.92
C HIS A 33 8.29 11.59 7.64
N THR A 34 9.16 10.88 6.94
CA THR A 34 10.38 10.25 7.51
C THR A 34 11.66 10.97 7.08
N THR A 35 11.54 11.95 6.18
CA THR A 35 12.67 12.67 5.55
C THR A 35 12.30 14.12 5.27
N GLY A 36 13.31 14.98 5.16
CA GLY A 36 13.15 16.40 4.82
C GLY A 36 12.62 17.26 5.96
N GLU A 37 12.18 18.47 5.63
CA GLU A 37 11.70 19.48 6.59
C GLU A 37 10.47 19.05 7.38
N TYR A 38 9.71 18.08 6.85
CA TYR A 38 8.50 17.56 7.47
C TYR A 38 8.74 16.33 8.36
N ASN A 39 9.99 15.95 8.64
CA ASN A 39 10.30 14.78 9.46
C ASN A 39 9.52 14.78 10.79
N LYS A 40 8.94 13.62 11.14
CA LYS A 40 8.07 13.41 12.32
C LYS A 40 6.74 14.16 12.31
N GLN A 41 6.39 14.84 11.23
CA GLN A 41 5.04 15.36 11.03
C GLN A 41 4.15 14.28 10.39
N ASN A 42 2.85 14.34 10.68
CA ASN A 42 1.87 13.45 10.06
C ASN A 42 1.95 13.55 8.53
N PHE A 43 1.87 12.40 7.86
CA PHE A 43 1.83 12.34 6.41
C PHE A 43 0.47 12.83 5.91
N LYS A 44 0.35 14.13 5.65
CA LYS A 44 -0.85 14.73 5.06
C LYS A 44 -0.90 14.40 3.58
N LEU A 45 -2.00 13.78 3.16
CA LEU A 45 -2.16 13.37 1.78
C LEU A 45 -2.51 14.58 0.91
N GLU A 46 -1.83 14.72 -0.22
CA GLU A 46 -2.22 15.68 -1.25
C GLU A 46 -3.55 15.29 -1.90
N LEU A 47 -4.23 16.26 -2.52
CA LEU A 47 -5.54 16.04 -3.11
C LEU A 47 -5.54 14.90 -4.13
N TRP A 48 -4.49 14.79 -4.95
CA TRP A 48 -4.39 13.71 -5.93
C TRP A 48 -4.16 12.34 -5.26
N GLN A 49 -3.45 12.29 -4.14
CA GLN A 49 -3.22 11.05 -3.38
C GLN A 49 -4.53 10.58 -2.74
N LYS A 50 -5.32 11.51 -2.20
CA LYS A 50 -6.69 11.23 -1.71
C LYS A 50 -7.57 10.71 -2.84
N ALA A 51 -7.61 11.40 -3.97
CA ALA A 51 -8.40 10.98 -5.13
C ALA A 51 -7.97 9.58 -5.65
N PHE A 52 -6.66 9.28 -5.65
CA PHE A 52 -6.14 7.96 -6.00
C PHE A 52 -6.61 6.88 -5.01
N LEU A 53 -6.48 7.13 -3.71
CA LEU A 53 -6.91 6.19 -2.66
C LEU A 53 -8.43 5.99 -2.65
N GLU A 54 -9.22 7.05 -2.83
CA GLU A 54 -10.67 6.96 -2.96
C GLU A 54 -11.07 6.16 -4.21
N SER A 55 -10.35 6.35 -5.31
CA SER A 55 -10.57 5.56 -6.53
C SER A 55 -10.27 4.08 -6.31
N LEU A 56 -9.22 3.75 -5.55
CA LEU A 56 -8.83 2.37 -5.29
C LEU A 56 -9.71 1.68 -4.23
N TYR A 57 -9.98 2.37 -3.12
CA TYR A 57 -10.63 1.81 -1.92
C TYR A 57 -12.08 2.21 -1.72
N GLY A 58 -12.64 3.08 -2.56
CA GLY A 58 -14.00 3.59 -2.39
C GLY A 58 -15.08 2.88 -3.22
N PHE A 59 -14.73 2.09 -4.23
CA PHE A 59 -15.72 1.52 -5.15
C PHE A 59 -16.04 0.06 -4.84
N TYR A 60 -17.32 -0.24 -4.65
CA TYR A 60 -17.80 -1.58 -4.28
C TYR A 60 -18.91 -2.05 -5.22
N ASP A 61 -18.91 -3.34 -5.51
CA ASP A 61 -19.97 -4.02 -6.24
C ASP A 61 -21.21 -4.20 -5.36
N LYS A 62 -22.40 -3.82 -5.85
CA LYS A 62 -23.63 -3.86 -5.07
C LYS A 62 -24.12 -5.28 -4.74
N LYS A 63 -23.80 -6.27 -5.56
CA LYS A 63 -24.28 -7.64 -5.41
C LYS A 63 -23.42 -8.42 -4.44
N THR A 64 -22.11 -8.31 -4.59
CA THR A 64 -21.13 -9.08 -3.80
C THR A 64 -20.63 -8.32 -2.59
N ASN A 65 -20.81 -6.99 -2.55
CA ASN A 65 -20.26 -6.10 -1.55
C ASN A 65 -18.71 -6.17 -1.46
N LEU A 66 -18.05 -6.54 -2.57
CA LEU A 66 -16.59 -6.59 -2.68
C LEU A 66 -16.05 -5.34 -3.37
N ARG A 67 -14.81 -4.98 -3.04
CA ARG A 67 -14.09 -3.85 -3.66
C ARG A 67 -13.89 -4.12 -5.15
N ARG A 68 -14.25 -3.15 -5.99
CA ARG A 68 -14.16 -3.23 -7.46
C ARG A 68 -12.72 -3.35 -7.94
N PHE A 69 -11.85 -2.47 -7.43
CA PHE A 69 -10.46 -2.39 -7.89
C PHE A 69 -9.55 -3.17 -6.94
N LYS A 70 -8.88 -4.18 -7.49
CA LYS A 70 -7.83 -4.94 -6.79
C LYS A 70 -6.43 -4.46 -7.16
N GLU A 71 -6.29 -3.89 -8.35
CA GLU A 71 -5.04 -3.40 -8.91
C GLU A 71 -5.13 -1.90 -9.23
N ALA A 72 -3.99 -1.22 -9.17
CA ALA A 72 -3.86 0.17 -9.60
C ALA A 72 -2.47 0.41 -10.20
N LEU A 73 -2.45 1.14 -11.31
CA LEU A 73 -1.22 1.64 -11.92
C LEU A 73 -1.11 3.15 -11.63
N LEU A 74 -0.06 3.54 -10.91
CA LEU A 74 0.23 4.94 -10.63
C LEU A 74 1.46 5.39 -11.42
N ILE A 75 1.24 6.26 -12.41
CA ILE A 75 2.31 6.86 -13.21
C ILE A 75 2.52 8.29 -12.73
N VAL A 76 3.63 8.52 -12.03
CA VAL A 76 4.00 9.83 -11.47
C VAL A 76 5.50 10.08 -11.64
N GLY A 77 5.88 11.35 -11.79
CA GLY A 77 7.28 11.77 -11.89
C GLY A 77 8.09 11.47 -10.63
N ARG A 78 9.42 11.50 -10.75
CA ARG A 78 10.32 11.42 -9.59
C ARG A 78 10.07 12.58 -8.62
N GLY A 79 10.15 12.31 -7.32
CA GLY A 79 9.98 13.33 -6.27
C GLY A 79 8.55 13.50 -5.75
N ASN A 80 7.53 12.89 -6.36
CA ASN A 80 6.11 13.08 -5.95
C ASN A 80 5.67 12.21 -4.75
N GLY A 81 6.58 11.80 -3.86
CA GLY A 81 6.23 11.03 -2.66
C GLY A 81 5.64 9.64 -2.91
N LYS A 82 5.82 9.05 -4.10
CA LYS A 82 5.22 7.74 -4.45
C LYS A 82 5.61 6.60 -3.51
N THR A 83 6.87 6.58 -3.06
CA THR A 83 7.40 5.54 -2.17
C THR A 83 6.79 5.69 -0.77
N THR A 84 6.67 6.91 -0.27
CA THR A 84 5.99 7.20 1.00
C THR A 84 4.52 6.80 0.95
N LEU A 85 3.81 7.10 -0.16
CA LEU A 85 2.44 6.67 -0.38
C LEU A 85 2.30 5.14 -0.41
N ALA A 86 3.15 4.45 -1.18
CA ALA A 86 3.13 2.99 -1.27
C ALA A 86 3.43 2.32 0.09
N SER A 87 4.34 2.90 0.88
CA SER A 87 4.67 2.43 2.23
C SER A 87 3.51 2.60 3.21
N ALA A 88 2.81 3.73 3.14
CA ALA A 88 1.63 4.00 3.95
C ALA A 88 0.47 3.06 3.59
N ILE A 89 0.27 2.77 2.30
CA ILE A 89 -0.72 1.78 1.82
C ILE A 89 -0.35 0.37 2.32
N ALA A 90 0.93 -0.03 2.23
CA ALA A 90 1.39 -1.33 2.72
C ALA A 90 1.18 -1.48 4.23
N LEU A 91 1.50 -0.45 5.04
CA LEU A 91 1.21 -0.43 6.48
C LEU A 91 -0.29 -0.54 6.77
N LYS A 92 -1.10 0.20 6.01
CA LYS A 92 -2.56 0.12 6.11
C LYS A 92 -3.04 -1.29 5.85
N SER A 93 -2.61 -1.92 4.76
CA SER A 93 -3.06 -3.27 4.41
C SER A 93 -2.58 -4.32 5.41
N LEU A 94 -1.36 -4.17 5.94
CA LEU A 94 -0.83 -5.06 6.98
C LEU A 94 -1.67 -5.03 8.28
N ILE A 95 -2.24 -3.88 8.64
CA ILE A 95 -2.92 -3.67 9.94
C ILE A 95 -4.45 -3.70 9.82
N LEU A 96 -5.01 -2.98 8.85
CA LEU A 96 -6.45 -2.69 8.80
C LEU A 96 -7.29 -3.68 8.00
N ASP A 97 -6.66 -4.44 7.11
CA ASP A 97 -7.41 -5.39 6.27
C ASP A 97 -7.78 -6.67 7.05
N ASN A 98 -7.16 -6.89 8.23
CA ASN A 98 -7.46 -7.96 9.19
C ASN A 98 -7.45 -9.38 8.58
N GLU A 99 -6.68 -9.57 7.52
CA GLU A 99 -6.46 -10.87 6.90
C GLU A 99 -5.44 -11.68 7.71
N ALA A 100 -5.73 -12.95 7.99
CA ALA A 100 -4.82 -13.80 8.78
C ALA A 100 -3.70 -14.38 7.91
N ASN A 101 -2.47 -14.38 8.42
CA ASN A 101 -1.28 -14.85 7.70
C ASN A 101 -1.06 -14.13 6.36
N ALA A 102 -1.46 -12.86 6.26
CA ALA A 102 -1.33 -12.11 5.01
C ALA A 102 0.15 -11.87 4.68
N GLU A 103 0.54 -12.25 3.46
CA GLU A 103 1.87 -12.03 2.93
C GLU A 103 1.87 -10.77 2.05
N LEU A 104 2.60 -9.75 2.49
CA LEU A 104 2.72 -8.49 1.75
C LEU A 104 4.14 -8.31 1.24
N TYR A 105 4.27 -7.85 0.00
CA TYR A 105 5.57 -7.68 -0.62
C TYR A 105 5.76 -6.33 -1.26
N SER A 106 7.01 -5.87 -1.28
CA SER A 106 7.46 -4.90 -2.29
C SER A 106 8.42 -5.61 -3.23
N ILE A 107 8.22 -5.43 -4.52
CA ILE A 107 9.01 -6.05 -5.56
C ILE A 107 9.47 -4.97 -6.53
N ALA A 108 10.74 -5.03 -6.87
CA ALA A 108 11.39 -4.18 -7.85
C ALA A 108 12.46 -5.00 -8.58
N THR A 109 13.01 -4.46 -9.67
CA THR A 109 14.10 -5.12 -10.41
C THR A 109 15.27 -5.46 -9.48
N LYS A 110 15.70 -4.51 -8.65
CA LYS A 110 16.75 -4.73 -7.65
C LYS A 110 16.19 -4.77 -6.23
N ARG A 111 16.73 -5.67 -5.40
CA ARG A 111 16.32 -5.82 -3.98
C ARG A 111 16.46 -4.50 -3.20
N ASP A 112 17.50 -3.72 -3.46
CA ASP A 112 17.71 -2.43 -2.79
C ASP A 112 16.64 -1.38 -3.14
N GLN A 113 16.03 -1.47 -4.32
CA GLN A 113 14.89 -0.64 -4.69
C GLN A 113 13.64 -1.07 -3.94
N ALA A 114 13.35 -2.38 -3.89
CA ALA A 114 12.24 -2.92 -3.10
C ALA A 114 12.37 -2.55 -1.61
N LYS A 115 13.60 -2.58 -1.08
CA LYS A 115 13.89 -2.14 0.30
C LYS A 115 13.52 -0.69 0.59
N ARG A 116 13.37 0.19 -0.40
CA ARG A 116 12.96 1.58 -0.13
C ARG A 116 11.61 1.67 0.57
N VAL A 117 10.64 0.85 0.14
CA VAL A 117 9.32 0.78 0.78
C VAL A 117 9.44 0.22 2.20
N TYR A 118 10.23 -0.85 2.36
CA TYR A 118 10.52 -1.44 3.66
C TYR A 118 11.12 -0.45 4.66
N GLU A 119 12.18 0.25 4.24
CA GLU A 119 12.91 1.22 5.05
C GLU A 119 12.03 2.40 5.46
N GLU A 120 11.13 2.82 4.57
CA GLU A 120 10.18 3.88 4.82
C GLU A 120 9.11 3.44 5.84
N MET A 121 8.52 2.25 5.67
CA MET A 121 7.62 1.66 6.68
C MET A 121 8.31 1.55 8.03
N ARG A 122 9.55 1.04 8.05
CA ARG A 122 10.34 0.90 9.27
C ARG A 122 10.49 2.24 10.00
N ARG A 123 10.82 3.32 9.29
CA ARG A 123 10.93 4.67 9.87
C ARG A 123 9.58 5.15 10.44
N MET A 124 8.48 4.97 9.72
CA MET A 124 7.14 5.32 10.21
C MET A 124 6.79 4.57 11.51
N ILE A 125 7.12 3.28 11.59
CA ILE A 125 6.91 2.46 12.79
C ILE A 125 7.74 2.97 13.96
N PHE A 126 9.00 3.32 13.74
CA PHE A 126 9.86 3.85 14.79
C PHE A 126 9.38 5.20 15.32
N ILE A 127 8.82 6.06 14.47
CA ILE A 127 8.27 7.36 14.87
C ILE A 127 6.96 7.21 15.64
N ASN A 128 6.12 6.22 15.30
CA ASN A 128 4.80 6.03 15.89
C ASN A 128 4.81 4.94 17.00
N PRO A 129 4.73 5.32 18.31
CA PRO A 129 4.77 4.34 19.39
C PRO A 129 3.65 3.31 19.35
N ASN A 130 2.48 3.66 18.80
CA ASN A 130 1.35 2.73 18.70
C ASN A 130 1.64 1.64 17.65
N LEU A 131 2.26 2.01 16.52
CA LEU A 131 2.70 1.03 15.52
C LEU A 131 3.84 0.17 16.07
N ASN A 132 4.81 0.77 16.76
CA ASN A 132 5.95 0.06 17.33
C ASN A 132 5.53 -1.06 18.31
N LYS A 133 4.46 -0.84 19.09
CA LYS A 133 3.91 -1.83 20.02
C LYS A 133 3.33 -3.08 19.33
N ILE A 134 2.82 -2.93 18.11
CA ILE A 134 2.07 -3.98 17.41
C ILE A 134 2.81 -4.56 16.19
N LEU A 135 3.86 -3.88 15.72
CA LEU A 135 4.67 -4.30 14.58
C LEU A 135 6.11 -4.63 15.01
N LYS A 136 6.53 -5.86 14.76
CA LYS A 136 7.89 -6.32 15.00
C LYS A 136 8.75 -6.12 13.76
N VAL A 137 9.63 -5.14 13.80
CA VAL A 137 10.60 -4.85 12.75
C VAL A 137 11.82 -5.77 12.86
N LYS A 138 12.17 -6.47 11.78
CA LYS A 138 13.39 -7.29 11.65
C LYS A 138 14.37 -6.66 10.64
N ARG A 139 15.33 -7.43 10.11
CA ARG A 139 16.27 -6.94 9.09
C ARG A 139 15.61 -6.76 7.73
N ASP A 140 14.79 -7.73 7.31
CA ASP A 140 14.17 -7.79 5.98
C ASP A 140 12.69 -8.19 6.08
N LYS A 141 12.03 -7.94 7.22
CA LYS A 141 10.64 -8.34 7.47
C LYS A 141 10.01 -7.48 8.55
N ILE A 142 8.76 -7.06 8.36
CA ILE A 142 7.92 -6.44 9.40
C ILE A 142 6.78 -7.41 9.69
N GLU A 143 6.60 -7.81 10.94
CA GLU A 143 5.55 -8.77 11.34
C GLU A 143 4.48 -8.08 12.17
N PHE A 144 3.21 -8.37 11.87
CA PHE A 144 2.08 -7.94 12.68
C PHE A 144 1.75 -9.00 13.72
N ILE A 145 1.90 -8.64 15.00
CA ILE A 145 1.89 -9.61 16.11
C ILE A 145 0.52 -10.26 16.34
N HIS A 146 -0.56 -9.68 15.82
CA HIS A 146 -1.92 -10.14 16.11
C HIS A 146 -2.43 -11.24 15.18
N ASN A 147 -1.88 -11.39 13.98
CA ASN A 147 -2.43 -12.31 12.98
C ASN A 147 -1.38 -12.98 12.08
N ASN A 148 -0.10 -12.98 12.50
CA ASN A 148 1.04 -13.56 11.76
C ASN A 148 1.28 -12.98 10.35
N SER A 149 0.60 -11.89 9.98
CA SER A 149 0.84 -11.22 8.71
C SER A 149 2.20 -10.54 8.67
N PHE A 150 2.75 -10.34 7.49
CA PHE A 150 4.05 -9.69 7.36
C PHE A 150 4.22 -8.91 6.07
N PHE A 151 5.19 -8.01 6.09
CA PHE A 151 5.70 -7.32 4.91
C PHE A 151 7.18 -7.65 4.67
N GLN A 152 7.56 -7.92 3.42
CA GLN A 152 8.93 -8.25 3.03
C GLN A 152 9.32 -7.66 1.66
N PRO A 153 10.53 -7.08 1.50
CA PRO A 153 11.06 -6.67 0.21
C PRO A 153 11.70 -7.86 -0.53
N LEU A 154 11.40 -7.99 -1.82
CA LEU A 154 11.91 -9.02 -2.73
C LEU A 154 12.42 -8.39 -4.05
N SER A 155 13.36 -9.04 -4.72
CA SER A 155 13.74 -8.72 -6.10
C SER A 155 12.92 -9.52 -7.10
N SER A 156 12.66 -8.97 -8.28
CA SER A 156 11.97 -9.68 -9.37
C SER A 156 12.75 -10.90 -9.88
N GLU A 157 14.06 -10.95 -9.66
CA GLU A 157 14.94 -12.07 -10.04
C GLU A 157 14.89 -13.24 -9.05
N THR A 158 14.15 -13.12 -7.94
CA THR A 158 14.10 -14.17 -6.94
C THR A 158 13.34 -15.38 -7.49
N LYS A 159 14.01 -16.54 -7.59
CA LYS A 159 13.40 -17.80 -8.08
C LYS A 159 12.18 -18.28 -7.27
N THR A 160 11.91 -17.67 -6.11
CA THR A 160 10.85 -18.07 -5.18
C THR A 160 9.54 -17.32 -5.40
N LEU A 161 9.43 -16.43 -6.39
CA LEU A 161 8.20 -15.66 -6.63
C LEU A 161 7.01 -16.56 -6.98
N ASP A 162 7.24 -17.62 -7.77
CA ASP A 162 6.19 -18.54 -8.23
C ASP A 162 5.51 -19.35 -7.09
N GLY A 163 6.13 -19.40 -5.91
CA GLY A 163 5.62 -20.12 -4.74
C GLY A 163 4.97 -19.23 -3.69
N LEU A 164 4.87 -17.91 -3.92
CA LEU A 164 4.29 -16.97 -2.97
C LEU A 164 2.76 -16.95 -3.09
N ASN A 165 2.08 -16.67 -1.97
CA ASN A 165 0.65 -16.42 -1.96
C ASN A 165 0.39 -14.98 -1.49
N PRO A 166 0.72 -13.97 -2.30
CA PRO A 166 0.69 -12.59 -1.88
C PRO A 166 -0.76 -12.10 -1.68
N TYR A 167 -1.02 -11.51 -0.52
CA TYR A 167 -2.24 -10.75 -0.28
C TYR A 167 -2.17 -9.34 -0.90
N PHE A 168 -1.00 -8.72 -0.85
CA PHE A 168 -0.78 -7.38 -1.39
C PHE A 168 0.66 -7.22 -1.88
N VAL A 169 0.81 -6.60 -3.06
CA VAL A 169 2.11 -6.38 -3.68
C VAL A 169 2.24 -4.92 -4.11
N VAL A 170 3.36 -4.29 -3.72
CA VAL A 170 3.83 -3.04 -4.32
C VAL A 170 4.85 -3.39 -5.39
N LEU A 171 4.54 -3.11 -6.65
CA LEU A 171 5.51 -3.18 -7.73
C LEU A 171 6.09 -1.77 -7.97
N ASP A 172 7.37 -1.56 -7.68
CA ASP A 172 8.06 -0.30 -8.01
C ASP A 172 8.85 -0.46 -9.30
N GLU A 173 8.89 0.60 -10.10
CA GLU A 173 9.57 0.64 -11.41
C GLU A 173 9.13 -0.46 -12.41
N VAL A 174 7.83 -0.78 -12.45
CA VAL A 174 7.23 -1.81 -13.35
C VAL A 174 7.68 -1.70 -14.81
N ALA A 175 7.91 -0.48 -15.31
CA ALA A 175 8.38 -0.27 -16.69
C ALA A 175 9.77 -0.85 -16.97
N MET A 176 10.58 -1.10 -15.93
CA MET A 176 11.94 -1.64 -16.00
C MET A 176 12.01 -3.12 -15.63
N MET A 177 10.87 -3.79 -15.41
CA MET A 177 10.82 -5.23 -15.10
C MET A 177 10.75 -6.03 -16.39
N GLU A 178 11.74 -6.91 -16.62
CA GLU A 178 11.83 -7.75 -17.82
C GLU A 178 10.79 -8.89 -17.83
N LYS A 179 10.53 -9.49 -16.66
CA LYS A 179 9.47 -10.48 -16.46
C LYS A 179 8.31 -9.85 -15.71
N ARG A 180 7.11 -10.03 -16.25
CA ARG A 180 5.85 -9.49 -15.70
C ARG A 180 4.97 -10.56 -15.05
N ASP A 181 5.46 -11.78 -14.90
CA ASP A 181 4.72 -12.94 -14.37
C ASP A 181 4.52 -12.88 -12.83
N ILE A 182 4.44 -11.68 -12.25
CA ILE A 182 4.40 -11.45 -10.79
C ILE A 182 2.95 -11.18 -10.32
N TYR A 183 1.96 -11.50 -11.16
CA TYR A 183 0.53 -11.36 -10.89
C TYR A 183 -0.28 -12.28 -11.79
#